data_AF-A0AAE0S486-F1
#
_entry.id   AF-A0AAE0S486-F1
#
_cell.length_a   1.000
_cell.length_b   1.000
_cell.length_c   1.000
_cell.angle_alpha   90.00
_cell.angle_beta   90.00
_cell.angle_gamma   90.00
#
_symmetry.space_group_name_H-M   'P 1'
#
loop_
_entity.id
_entity.type
_entity.pdbx_description
1 polymer ?
#
loop_
_entity_poly.entity_id
_entity_poly.type
_entity_poly.pdbx_seq_one_letter_code
_entity_poly.pdbx_strand_id
1 'polypeptide(L)'
;MKTYTVSKTWEIDDVNVIIVDWLKGADKNNYARAVANTRVVGALVSRLMSTLDTVANGDYFGKIHIIGHSLGAHVAGYAGERTPGTGRITGLFYNV
;
A
#
# COMPACT_ATOMS: atom_id res chain seq x y z
N MET A 1 -6.66 -9.39 -4.21
CA MET A 1 -6.54 -8.10 -3.51
C MET A 1 -7.92 -7.50 -3.44
N LYS A 2 -8.38 -7.09 -2.26
CA LYS A 2 -9.56 -6.25 -2.07
C LYS A 2 -9.09 -4.92 -1.49
N THR A 3 -9.72 -3.83 -1.90
CA THR A 3 -9.43 -2.49 -1.37
C THR A 3 -10.68 -1.93 -0.74
N TYR A 4 -10.52 -1.31 0.43
CA TYR A 4 -11.59 -0.62 1.13
C TYR A 4 -11.18 0.82 1.31
N THR A 5 -12.05 1.75 0.90
CA THR A 5 -11.84 3.17 1.15
C THR A 5 -12.62 3.57 2.39
N VAL A 6 -11.92 4.15 3.36
CA VAL A 6 -12.52 4.83 4.50
C VAL A 6 -12.32 6.32 4.29
N SER A 7 -13.42 7.01 3.98
CA SER A 7 -13.49 8.47 3.97
C SER A 7 -14.15 8.91 5.26
N LYS A 8 -13.35 9.48 6.17
CA LYS A 8 -13.80 9.95 7.48
C LYS A 8 -12.97 11.19 7.82
N THR A 9 -13.61 12.24 8.33
CA THR A 9 -12.90 13.33 9.01
C THR A 9 -12.28 12.74 10.28
N TRP A 10 -10.96 12.56 10.31
CA TRP A 10 -10.28 12.08 11.51
C TRP A 10 -10.11 13.25 12.47
N GLU A 11 -9.99 12.95 13.77
CA GLU A 11 -9.80 13.98 14.80
C GLU A 11 -8.53 14.84 14.57
N ILE A 12 -7.60 14.33 13.78
CA ILE A 12 -6.28 14.93 13.54
C ILE A 12 -6.17 15.55 12.14
N ASP A 13 -6.66 14.87 11.09
CA ASP A 13 -6.57 15.35 9.71
C ASP A 13 -7.65 14.75 8.78
N ASP A 14 -7.98 15.46 7.70
CA ASP A 14 -8.85 14.94 6.64
C ASP A 14 -8.00 14.19 5.60
N VAL A 15 -8.05 12.85 5.64
CA VAL A 15 -7.26 11.99 4.76
C VAL A 15 -8.06 10.80 4.23
N ASN A 16 -7.75 10.40 2.99
CA ASN A 16 -8.25 9.17 2.40
C ASN A 16 -7.44 7.97 2.90
N VAL A 17 -8.11 7.01 3.54
CA VAL A 17 -7.46 5.77 3.99
C VAL A 17 -7.90 4.62 3.11
N ILE A 18 -6.94 3.95 2.48
CA ILE A 18 -7.19 2.77 1.65
C ILE A 18 -6.54 1.55 2.30
N ILE A 19 -7.36 0.59 2.69
CA ILE A 19 -6.90 -0.68 3.26
C ILE A 19 -6.71 -1.68 2.13
N VAL A 20 -5.47 -2.17 1.98
CA VAL A 20 -5.12 -3.21 1.00
C VAL A 20 -5.19 -4.58 1.68
N ASP A 21 -6.30 -5.29 1.47
CA ASP A 21 -6.45 -6.67 1.91
C ASP A 21 -5.90 -7.64 0.85
N TRP A 22 -4.82 -8.30 1.23
CA TRP A 22 -4.17 -9.35 0.45
C TRP A 22 -4.06 -10.67 1.22
N LEU A 23 -4.95 -10.93 2.20
CA LEU A 23 -4.93 -12.11 3.08
C LEU A 23 -4.80 -13.44 2.33
N LYS A 24 -5.45 -13.58 1.17
CA LYS A 24 -5.35 -14.78 0.33
C LYS A 24 -3.92 -15.03 -0.20
N GLY A 25 -3.18 -13.96 -0.48
CA GLY A 25 -1.80 -14.01 -0.96
C GLY A 25 -0.76 -14.04 0.16
N ALA A 26 -1.11 -13.57 1.36
CA ALA A 26 -0.27 -13.64 2.55
C ALA A 26 -0.05 -15.07 3.06
N ASP A 27 -0.81 -16.04 2.53
CA ASP A 27 -0.64 -17.48 2.68
C ASP A 27 0.00 -17.95 4.00
N LYS A 28 -0.87 -18.16 4.98
CA LYS A 28 -0.49 -18.56 6.34
C LYS A 28 0.26 -19.90 6.40
N ASN A 29 0.15 -20.74 5.37
CA ASN A 29 0.70 -22.10 5.38
C ASN A 29 2.05 -22.20 4.66
N ASN A 30 2.45 -21.18 3.89
CA ASN A 30 3.74 -21.19 3.18
C ASN A 30 4.34 -19.78 3.12
N TYR A 31 5.27 -19.51 4.04
CA TYR A 31 5.94 -18.22 4.15
C TYR A 31 6.74 -17.84 2.90
N ALA A 32 7.41 -18.81 2.25
CA ALA A 32 8.16 -18.53 1.02
C ALA A 32 7.24 -18.06 -0.11
N ARG A 33 6.05 -18.66 -0.23
CA ARG A 33 5.02 -18.21 -1.17
C ARG A 33 4.46 -16.84 -0.79
N ALA A 34 4.23 -16.59 0.51
CA ALA A 34 3.81 -15.27 0.99
C ALA A 34 4.83 -14.17 0.66
N VAL A 35 6.12 -14.44 0.87
CA VAL A 35 7.23 -13.55 0.49
C VAL A 35 7.23 -13.28 -1.01
N ALA A 36 7.15 -14.32 -1.84
CA ALA A 36 7.12 -14.16 -3.30
C ALA A 36 5.92 -13.33 -3.76
N ASN A 37 4.75 -13.52 -3.13
CA ASN A 37 3.53 -12.78 -3.43
C ASN A 37 3.64 -11.29 -3.11
N THR A 38 4.51 -10.86 -2.17
CA THR A 38 4.67 -9.43 -1.86
C THR A 38 5.04 -8.59 -3.08
N ARG A 39 5.81 -9.14 -4.04
CA ARG A 39 6.17 -8.47 -5.29
C ARG A 39 4.95 -8.25 -6.20
N VAL A 40 4.07 -9.25 -6.27
CA VAL A 40 2.81 -9.16 -7.04
C VAL A 40 1.87 -8.15 -6.40
N VAL A 41 1.71 -8.19 -5.08
CA VAL A 41 0.85 -7.24 -4.36
C VAL A 41 1.42 -5.82 -4.50
N GLY A 42 2.73 -5.63 -4.39
CA GLY A 42 3.37 -4.33 -4.61
C GLY A 42 3.09 -3.75 -5.99
N ALA A 43 3.12 -4.58 -7.03
CA ALA A 43 2.75 -4.17 -8.39
C ALA A 43 1.26 -3.79 -8.54
N LEU A 44 0.36 -4.46 -7.81
CA LEU A 44 -1.05 -4.10 -7.79
C LEU A 44 -1.29 -2.79 -7.04
N VAL A 45 -0.56 -2.55 -5.94
CA VAL A 45 -0.62 -1.29 -5.19
C VAL A 45 -0.07 -0.14 -6.03
N SER A 46 1.06 -0.31 -6.72
CA SER A 46 1.58 0.72 -7.62
C SER A 46 0.58 1.05 -8.74
N ARG A 47 -0.10 0.03 -9.29
CA ARG A 47 -1.13 0.24 -10.31
C ARG A 47 -2.31 1.05 -9.75
N LEU A 48 -2.75 0.73 -8.53
CA LEU A 48 -3.78 1.51 -7.84
C LEU A 48 -3.34 2.97 -7.68
N MET A 49 -2.12 3.21 -7.20
CA MET A 49 -1.57 4.57 -7.04
C MET A 49 -1.58 5.33 -8.36
N SER A 50 -1.12 4.73 -9.47
CA SER A 50 -1.15 5.38 -10.79
C SER A 50 -2.56 5.69 -11.26
N THR A 51 -3.53 4.81 -10.97
CA THR A 51 -4.94 5.09 -11.27
C THR A 51 -5.46 6.26 -10.45
N LEU A 52 -5.14 6.34 -9.15
CA LEU A 52 -5.52 7.46 -8.27
C LEU A 52 -4.92 8.78 -8.75
N ASP A 53 -3.63 8.76 -9.10
CA ASP A 53 -2.92 9.91 -9.62
C ASP A 53 -3.56 10.42 -10.93
N THR A 54 -3.93 9.49 -11.83
CA THR A 54 -4.61 9.82 -13.10
C THR A 54 -5.98 10.47 -12.85
N VAL A 55 -6.80 9.93 -11.94
CA VAL A 55 -8.14 10.50 -11.67
C VAL A 55 -8.06 11.82 -10.87
N ALA A 56 -6.92 12.09 -10.22
CA ALA A 56 -6.65 13.31 -9.46
C ALA A 56 -5.83 14.36 -10.24
N ASN A 57 -5.76 14.26 -11.58
CA ASN A 57 -5.06 15.18 -12.47
C ASN A 57 -3.52 15.21 -12.35
N GLY A 58 -2.89 14.13 -11.87
CA GLY A 58 -1.45 13.89 -12.09
C GLY A 58 -0.47 14.54 -11.10
N ASP A 59 -0.93 14.97 -9.91
CA ASP A 59 -0.07 15.55 -8.86
C ASP A 59 -0.37 14.93 -7.48
N TYR A 60 -0.44 13.60 -7.42
CA TYR A 60 -0.86 12.89 -6.22
C TYR A 60 0.22 11.96 -5.63
N PHE A 61 1.22 11.50 -6.39
CA PHE A 61 2.25 10.60 -5.84
C PHE A 61 2.98 11.16 -4.61
N GLY A 62 3.33 12.45 -4.62
CA GLY A 62 3.98 13.10 -3.47
C GLY A 62 3.09 13.21 -2.23
N LYS A 63 1.78 13.03 -2.38
CA LYS A 63 0.77 13.08 -1.31
C LYS A 63 0.43 11.69 -0.77
N ILE A 64 0.97 10.62 -1.37
CA ILE A 64 0.71 9.24 -0.93
C ILE A 64 1.70 8.82 0.15
N HIS A 65 1.15 8.32 1.26
CA HIS A 65 1.89 7.64 2.32
C HIS A 65 1.49 6.16 2.38
N ILE A 66 2.45 5.26 2.17
CA ILE A 66 2.22 3.83 2.32
C ILE A 66 2.73 3.37 3.69
N ILE A 67 1.86 2.70 4.44
CA ILE A 67 2.20 2.07 5.72
C ILE A 67 2.12 0.56 5.55
N GLY A 68 3.23 -0.14 5.82
CA GLY A 68 3.33 -1.58 5.66
C GLY A 68 3.83 -2.24 6.95
N HIS A 69 3.07 -3.18 7.49
CA HIS A 69 3.49 -3.97 8.65
C HIS A 69 4.02 -5.34 8.22
N SER A 70 5.14 -5.80 8.81
CA SER A 70 5.76 -7.09 8.52
C SER A 70 6.04 -7.27 7.01
N LEU A 71 5.52 -8.33 6.37
CA LEU A 71 5.60 -8.52 4.91
C LEU A 71 4.96 -7.36 4.13
N GLY A 72 4.01 -6.64 4.71
CA GLY A 72 3.43 -5.43 4.16
C GLY A 72 4.46 -4.30 3.97
N ALA A 73 5.53 -4.24 4.76
CA ALA A 73 6.61 -3.26 4.56
C ALA A 73 7.32 -3.50 3.23
N HIS A 74 7.51 -4.77 2.84
CA HIS A 74 8.10 -5.13 1.55
C HIS A 74 7.13 -4.85 0.39
N VAL A 75 5.83 -5.11 0.58
CA VAL A 75 4.78 -4.69 -0.37
C VAL A 75 4.86 -3.18 -0.62
N ALA A 76 4.99 -2.38 0.44
CA ALA A 76 5.12 -0.93 0.34
C ALA A 76 6.40 -0.53 -0.41
N GLY A 77 7.53 -1.17 -0.13
CA GLY A 77 8.79 -0.95 -0.85
C GLY A 77 8.66 -1.24 -2.35
N TYR A 78 8.08 -2.39 -2.73
CA TYR A 78 7.84 -2.74 -4.12
C TYR A 78 6.86 -1.78 -4.83
N ALA A 79 5.86 -1.27 -4.11
CA ALA A 79 4.98 -0.25 -4.67
C ALA A 79 5.75 1.04 -4.97
N GLY A 80 6.49 1.56 -3.97
CA GLY A 80 7.31 2.77 -4.11
C GLY A 80 8.39 2.69 -5.19
N GLU A 81 9.05 1.53 -5.34
CA GLU A 81 10.00 1.26 -6.43
C GLU A 81 9.37 1.52 -7.81
N ARG A 82 8.07 1.23 -7.98
CA ARG A 82 7.32 1.36 -9.24
C ARG A 82 6.66 2.73 -9.40
N THR A 83 6.63 3.55 -8.35
CA THR A 83 6.01 4.88 -8.34
C THR A 83 7.02 5.94 -7.86
N PRO A 84 7.97 6.34 -8.72
CA PRO A 84 8.89 7.43 -8.42
C PRO A 84 8.12 8.69 -7.98
N GLY A 85 8.60 9.35 -6.92
CA GLY A 85 7.92 10.51 -6.33
C GLY A 85 6.86 10.17 -5.26
N THR A 86 6.77 8.90 -4.82
CA THR A 86 5.97 8.53 -3.64
C THR A 86 6.42 9.34 -2.42
N GLY A 87 5.49 10.03 -1.76
CA GLY A 87 5.79 10.96 -0.67
C GLY A 87 6.46 10.30 0.54
N ARG A 88 5.88 9.21 1.06
CA ARG A 88 6.42 8.54 2.25
C ARG A 88 6.12 7.05 2.29
N ILE A 89 7.05 6.28 2.85
CA ILE A 89 6.85 4.87 3.21
C ILE A 89 7.19 4.69 4.70
N THR A 90 6.38 3.92 5.42
CA THR A 90 6.66 3.53 6.81
C THR A 90 6.54 2.02 6.95
N GLY A 91 7.65 1.38 7.31
CA GLY A 91 7.70 -0.04 7.65
C GLY A 91 7.54 -0.24 9.15
N LEU A 92 6.60 -1.09 9.55
CA LEU A 92 6.34 -1.45 10.95
C LEU A 92 6.77 -2.90 11.22
N PHE A 93 7.44 -3.13 12.34
CA PHE A 93 7.98 -4.44 12.73
C PHE A 93 7.33 -5.03 14.00
N TYR A 94 6.55 -4.23 14.76
CA TYR A 94 5.84 -4.67 15.97
C TYR A 94 4.36 -4.28 15.87
N ASN A 95 3.50 -4.99 16.61
CA ASN A 95 2.10 -4.57 16.78
C ASN A 95 2.07 -3.22 17.51
N VAL A 96 1.41 -2.24 16.90
CA VAL A 96 0.86 -1.06 17.58
C VAL A 96 -0.43 -1.44 18.31
#